data_AF-A0A327WKR3-F1
#
_entry.id   AF-A0A327WKR3-F1
#
_cell.length_a   1.000
_cell.length_b   1.000
_cell.length_c   1.000
_cell.angle_alpha   90.00
_cell.angle_beta   90.00
_cell.angle_gamma   90.00
#
_symmetry.space_group_name_H-M   'P 1'
#
loop_
_entity.id
_entity.type
_entity.pdbx_description
1 polymer ?
#
loop_
_entity_poly.entity_id
_entity_poly.type
_entity_poly.pdbx_seq_one_letter_code
_entity_poly.pdbx_strand_id
1 'polypeptide(L)'
;MTERKPPGVSFESFVDKQIREAERRGEFSTLSGAGKPFAPDDDSTTYDENWWIKRKMAREGLSVLPPSLALRKEVEDAFAAFPRTPSEHTVRRVLTELNDKIRDMMFKPPPGPHLGLKPYDVDEVIRQWRLDRAGRRLPVTGLTVRQVQVDDHLTLVLDTGVRITVTAPATLGTAALDPATQDVAPALTLFGAETVSAVVHPGGRLVVEFADGSRLTAPAAWSVTDEHGAPLT
;
A
#
# COMPACT_ATOMS: atom_id res chain seq x y z
N MET A 1 -18.95 -16.75 46.98
CA MET A 1 -19.44 -15.85 48.05
C MET A 1 -18.27 -15.67 49.01
N THR A 2 -17.71 -14.47 49.14
CA THR A 2 -16.51 -14.24 49.98
C THR A 2 -16.90 -14.14 51.45
N GLU A 3 -16.34 -15.01 52.28
CA GLU A 3 -16.57 -15.04 53.73
C GLU A 3 -15.98 -13.76 54.37
N ARG A 4 -16.71 -13.15 55.31
CA ARG A 4 -16.26 -11.93 56.00
C ARG A 4 -15.43 -12.28 57.23
N LYS A 5 -14.46 -11.42 57.54
CA LYS A 5 -13.59 -11.60 58.71
C LYS A 5 -14.41 -11.69 60.00
N PRO A 6 -14.24 -12.75 60.82
CA PRO A 6 -14.86 -12.83 62.14
C PRO A 6 -14.32 -11.77 63.11
N PRO A 7 -15.14 -11.26 64.04
CA PRO A 7 -14.65 -10.39 65.10
C PRO A 7 -13.67 -11.14 66.03
N GLY A 8 -12.62 -10.45 66.48
CA GLY A 8 -11.58 -11.03 67.36
C GLY A 8 -10.40 -11.72 66.63
N VAL A 9 -10.44 -11.87 65.30
CA VAL A 9 -9.34 -12.43 64.50
C VAL A 9 -8.56 -11.29 63.82
N SER A 10 -7.22 -11.36 63.82
CA SER A 10 -6.40 -10.39 63.08
C SER A 10 -6.62 -10.55 61.56
N PHE A 11 -6.41 -9.47 60.80
CA PHE A 11 -6.61 -9.52 59.34
C PHE A 11 -5.66 -10.53 58.68
N GLU A 12 -4.39 -10.52 59.09
CA GLU A 12 -3.35 -11.45 58.67
C GLU A 12 -3.76 -12.92 58.92
N SER A 13 -4.21 -13.25 60.14
CA SER A 13 -4.62 -14.62 60.50
C SER A 13 -5.84 -15.12 59.71
N PHE A 14 -6.78 -14.22 59.38
CA PHE A 14 -7.94 -14.58 58.57
C PHE A 14 -7.59 -14.76 57.09
N VAL A 15 -6.67 -13.96 56.55
CA VAL A 15 -6.17 -14.09 55.17
C VAL A 15 -5.35 -15.36 55.01
N ASP A 16 -4.43 -15.65 55.93
CA ASP A 16 -3.62 -16.87 55.92
C ASP A 16 -4.48 -18.14 55.97
N LYS A 17 -5.54 -18.12 56.77
CA LYS A 17 -6.51 -19.23 56.84
C LYS A 17 -7.19 -19.45 55.48
N GLN A 18 -7.64 -18.38 54.83
CA GLN A 18 -8.26 -18.46 53.51
C GLN A 18 -7.30 -18.96 52.44
N ILE A 19 -6.05 -18.48 52.43
CA ILE A 19 -5.02 -18.95 51.49
C ILE A 19 -4.79 -20.45 51.67
N ARG A 20 -4.61 -20.90 52.92
CA ARG A 20 -4.37 -22.33 53.22
C ARG A 20 -5.56 -23.22 52.86
N GLU A 21 -6.79 -22.73 53.01
CA GLU A 21 -8.00 -23.46 52.61
C GLU A 21 -8.14 -23.52 51.08
N ALA A 22 -7.89 -22.41 50.38
CA ALA A 22 -7.88 -22.38 48.91
C ALA A 22 -6.80 -23.30 48.30
N GLU A 23 -5.62 -23.36 48.93
CA GLU A 23 -4.56 -24.30 48.58
C GLU A 23 -4.99 -25.75 48.78
N ARG A 24 -5.62 -26.08 49.92
CA ARG A 24 -6.15 -27.43 50.20
C ARG A 24 -7.23 -27.85 49.21
N ARG A 25 -8.02 -26.90 48.69
CA ARG A 25 -9.02 -27.12 47.64
C ARG A 25 -8.42 -27.19 46.23
N GLY A 26 -7.12 -26.99 46.09
CA GLY A 26 -6.43 -27.03 44.81
C GLY A 26 -6.73 -25.83 43.90
N GLU A 27 -7.28 -24.73 44.41
CA GLU A 27 -7.66 -23.57 43.59
C GLU A 27 -6.45 -22.93 42.87
N PHE A 28 -5.26 -23.05 43.45
CA PHE A 28 -4.01 -22.57 42.84
C PHE A 28 -3.44 -23.54 41.78
N SER A 29 -3.92 -24.80 41.72
CA SER A 29 -3.40 -25.82 40.80
C SER A 29 -3.86 -25.62 39.35
N THR A 30 -5.01 -24.94 39.15
CA THR A 30 -5.60 -24.69 37.83
C THR A 30 -5.18 -23.34 37.23
N LEU A 31 -4.26 -22.62 37.89
CA LEU A 31 -3.78 -21.34 37.37
C LEU A 31 -2.95 -21.58 36.11
N SER A 32 -3.13 -20.71 35.12
CA SER A 32 -2.50 -20.84 33.79
C SER A 32 -0.97 -20.90 33.82
N GLY A 33 -0.36 -20.34 34.88
CA GLY A 33 1.08 -20.33 35.13
C GLY A 33 1.59 -21.26 36.25
N ALA A 34 0.72 -22.08 36.86
CA ALA A 34 1.14 -22.97 37.94
C ALA A 34 2.23 -23.95 37.46
N GLY A 35 3.37 -23.97 38.16
CA GLY A 35 4.51 -24.86 37.86
C GLY A 35 5.28 -24.55 36.58
N LYS A 36 4.95 -23.48 35.86
CA LYS A 36 5.68 -23.05 34.67
C LYS A 36 6.74 -22.01 35.06
N PRO A 37 7.92 -22.01 34.41
CA PRO A 37 8.86 -20.90 34.56
C PRO A 37 8.18 -19.59 34.15
N PHE A 38 8.63 -18.48 34.75
CA PHE A 38 8.19 -17.15 34.32
C PHE A 38 8.42 -16.99 32.82
N ALA A 39 7.49 -16.33 32.14
CA ALA A 39 7.61 -16.12 30.70
C ALA A 39 8.86 -15.28 30.39
N PRO A 40 9.60 -15.56 29.29
CA PRO A 40 10.84 -14.85 28.95
C PRO A 40 10.69 -13.32 28.86
N ASP A 41 9.49 -12.84 28.55
CA ASP A 41 9.18 -11.42 28.38
C ASP A 41 9.00 -10.66 29.71
N ASP A 42 9.00 -11.37 30.84
CA ASP A 42 8.90 -10.82 32.21
C ASP A 42 10.29 -10.57 32.82
N ASP A 43 11.36 -10.91 32.09
CA ASP A 43 12.76 -10.84 32.54
C ASP A 43 13.37 -9.45 32.33
N SER A 44 12.61 -8.39 32.64
CA SER A 44 13.22 -7.08 32.84
C SER A 44 14.02 -7.17 34.15
N THR A 45 15.34 -7.22 34.03
CA THR A 45 16.33 -7.17 35.12
C THR A 45 16.16 -5.99 36.09
N THR A 46 15.20 -5.10 35.83
CA THR A 46 14.74 -4.02 36.71
C THR A 46 13.22 -4.14 36.86
N TYR A 47 12.71 -4.26 38.09
CA TYR A 47 11.26 -4.27 38.35
C TYR A 47 10.63 -2.95 37.84
N ASP A 48 9.76 -3.06 36.83
CA ASP A 48 9.01 -1.94 36.27
C ASP A 48 7.58 -1.92 36.85
N GLU A 49 7.24 -0.90 37.63
CA GLU A 49 5.90 -0.74 38.24
C GLU A 49 4.76 -0.76 37.20
N ASN A 50 5.05 -0.42 35.94
CA ASN A 50 4.09 -0.39 34.84
C ASN A 50 4.02 -1.69 34.02
N TRP A 51 4.66 -2.79 34.47
CA TRP A 51 4.72 -4.07 33.75
C TRP A 51 3.35 -4.58 33.27
N TRP A 52 2.33 -4.48 34.12
CA TRP A 52 0.98 -4.95 33.81
C TRP A 52 0.26 -4.06 32.79
N ILE A 53 0.55 -2.75 32.79
CA ILE A 53 0.03 -1.78 31.81
C ILE A 53 0.65 -2.07 30.45
N LYS A 54 1.98 -2.21 30.38
CA LYS A 54 2.70 -2.55 29.14
C LYS A 54 2.22 -3.88 28.56
N ARG A 55 2.05 -4.91 29.40
CA ARG A 55 1.51 -6.21 29.00
C ARG A 55 0.06 -6.12 28.51
N LYS A 56 -0.77 -5.28 29.13
CA LYS A 56 -2.15 -5.04 28.66
C LYS A 56 -2.14 -4.28 27.34
N MET A 57 -1.33 -3.24 27.20
CA MET A 57 -1.16 -2.50 25.96
C MET A 57 -0.72 -3.41 24.82
N ALA A 58 0.30 -4.26 25.03
CA ALA A 58 0.75 -5.24 24.04
C ALA A 58 -0.36 -6.24 23.66
N ARG A 59 -1.10 -6.75 24.65
CA ARG A 59 -2.24 -7.67 24.42
C ARG A 59 -3.35 -7.02 23.59
N GLU A 60 -3.65 -5.76 23.85
CA GLU A 60 -4.69 -4.99 23.14
C GLU A 60 -4.15 -4.33 21.85
N GLY A 61 -2.88 -4.57 21.47
CA GLY A 61 -2.25 -3.98 20.28
C GLY A 61 -2.02 -2.45 20.38
N LEU A 62 -2.05 -1.89 21.59
CA LEU A 62 -1.83 -0.47 21.85
C LEU A 62 -0.33 -0.16 21.86
N SER A 63 0.16 0.51 20.82
CA SER A 63 1.52 1.04 20.76
C SER A 63 1.48 2.56 20.83
N VAL A 64 2.14 3.13 21.84
CA VAL A 64 2.39 4.58 21.89
C VAL A 64 3.69 4.82 21.15
N LEU A 65 3.60 5.02 19.82
CA LEU A 65 4.75 5.50 19.07
C LEU A 65 5.13 6.89 19.63
N PRO A 66 6.42 7.14 19.95
CA PRO A 66 6.90 8.49 20.18
C PRO A 66 6.46 9.42 19.04
N PRO A 67 6.13 10.69 19.31
CA PRO A 67 5.56 11.60 18.30
C PRO A 67 6.39 11.68 17.01
N SER A 68 7.72 11.59 17.11
CA SER A 68 8.63 11.59 15.97
C SER A 68 8.54 10.33 15.11
N LEU A 69 8.32 9.16 15.71
CA LEU A 69 8.07 7.91 14.99
C LEU A 69 6.67 7.88 14.39
N ALA A 70 5.67 8.43 15.10
CA ALA A 70 4.31 8.56 14.60
C ALA A 70 4.26 9.43 13.33
N LEU A 71 4.93 10.60 13.33
CA LEU A 71 4.98 11.45 12.14
C LEU A 71 5.75 10.80 10.98
N ARG A 72 6.83 10.06 11.27
CA ARG A 72 7.54 9.28 10.22
C ARG A 72 6.62 8.28 9.55
N LYS A 73 5.84 7.55 10.35
CA LYS A 73 4.84 6.60 9.83
C LYS A 73 3.75 7.32 9.02
N GLU A 74 3.25 8.46 9.51
CA GLU A 74 2.23 9.23 8.79
C GLU A 74 2.71 9.68 7.41
N VAL A 75 3.97 10.14 7.31
CA VAL A 75 4.60 10.50 6.05
C VAL A 75 4.70 9.28 5.12
N GLU A 76 5.20 8.14 5.63
CA GLU A 76 5.29 6.89 4.85
C GLU A 76 3.93 6.45 4.30
N ASP A 77 2.91 6.42 5.15
CA ASP A 77 1.55 6.04 4.78
C ASP A 77 0.95 6.99 3.73
N ALA A 78 1.23 8.30 3.84
CA ALA A 78 0.79 9.30 2.85
C ALA A 78 1.46 9.09 1.48
N PHE A 79 2.78 8.89 1.45
CA PHE A 79 3.51 8.61 0.20
C PHE A 79 3.04 7.30 -0.45
N ALA A 80 2.72 6.27 0.33
CA ALA A 80 2.14 5.04 -0.18
C ALA A 80 0.72 5.21 -0.78
N ALA A 81 -0.01 6.23 -0.33
CA ALA A 81 -1.37 6.54 -0.81
C ALA A 81 -1.41 7.47 -2.04
N PHE A 82 -0.37 8.30 -2.26
CA PHE A 82 -0.33 9.25 -3.38
C PHE A 82 -0.56 8.62 -4.77
N PRO A 83 0.00 7.44 -5.12
CA PRO A 83 -0.25 6.82 -6.42
C PRO A 83 -1.73 6.53 -6.69
N ARG A 84 -2.51 6.24 -5.63
CA ARG A 84 -3.95 5.93 -5.72
C ARG A 84 -4.83 7.17 -5.63
N THR A 85 -4.29 8.30 -5.18
CA THR A 85 -5.06 9.54 -4.97
C THR A 85 -5.31 10.22 -6.31
N PRO A 86 -6.57 10.46 -6.74
CA PRO A 86 -6.86 10.99 -8.08
C PRO A 86 -6.67 12.49 -8.25
N SER A 87 -6.72 13.25 -7.15
CA SER A 87 -6.72 14.71 -7.17
C SER A 87 -5.37 15.27 -6.75
N GLU A 88 -4.75 16.07 -7.62
CA GLU A 88 -3.54 16.83 -7.31
C GLU A 88 -3.77 17.75 -6.10
N HIS A 89 -4.94 18.40 -6.04
CA HIS A 89 -5.29 19.28 -4.93
C HIS A 89 -5.26 18.54 -3.59
N THR A 90 -5.73 17.29 -3.57
CA THR A 90 -5.67 16.44 -2.36
C THR A 90 -4.23 16.12 -1.98
N VAL A 91 -3.37 15.76 -2.95
CA VAL A 91 -1.94 15.49 -2.69
C VAL A 91 -1.24 16.73 -2.15
N ARG A 92 -1.47 17.90 -2.76
CA ARG A 92 -0.93 19.19 -2.29
C ARG A 92 -1.36 19.50 -0.86
N ARG A 93 -2.66 19.36 -0.56
CA ARG A 93 -3.21 19.63 0.78
C ARG A 93 -2.55 18.73 1.83
N VAL A 94 -2.52 17.42 1.59
CA VAL A 94 -1.92 16.45 2.52
C VAL A 94 -0.44 16.74 2.74
N LEU A 95 0.31 17.04 1.67
CA LEU A 95 1.73 17.33 1.79
C LEU A 95 2.02 18.64 2.54
N THR A 96 1.18 19.66 2.35
CA THR A 96 1.26 20.92 3.12
C THR A 96 0.98 20.67 4.61
N GLU A 97 -0.08 19.92 4.94
CA GLU A 97 -0.41 19.53 6.32
C GLU A 97 0.74 18.76 6.98
N LEU A 98 1.37 17.83 6.26
CA LEU A 98 2.55 17.11 6.73
C LEU A 98 3.76 18.04 6.94
N ASN A 99 4.01 18.96 6.02
CA ASN A 99 5.09 19.94 6.15
C ASN A 99 4.92 20.84 7.36
N ASP A 100 3.69 21.24 7.68
CA ASP A 100 3.40 22.05 8.87
C ASP A 100 3.66 21.26 10.15
N LYS A 101 3.27 19.97 10.19
CA LYS A 101 3.59 19.06 11.31
C LYS A 101 5.10 18.84 11.46
N ILE A 102 5.81 18.62 10.35
CA ILE A 102 7.28 18.46 10.35
C ILE A 102 7.92 19.73 10.92
N ARG A 103 7.48 20.90 10.45
CA ARG A 103 8.03 22.18 10.88
C ARG A 103 7.76 22.45 12.36
N ASP A 104 6.54 22.22 12.86
CA ASP A 104 6.20 22.41 14.28
C ASP A 104 7.04 21.50 15.18
N MET A 105 7.21 20.23 14.82
CA MET A 105 8.04 19.30 15.59
C MET A 105 9.54 19.63 15.50
N MET A 106 10.02 20.19 14.38
CA MET A 106 11.39 20.69 14.28
C MET A 106 11.61 21.92 15.19
N PHE A 107 10.61 22.80 15.33
CA PHE A 107 10.69 23.96 16.23
C PHE A 107 10.54 23.60 17.70
N LYS A 108 9.75 22.57 18.02
CA LYS A 108 9.48 22.10 19.39
C LYS A 108 9.69 20.58 19.46
N PRO A 109 10.94 20.10 19.49
CA PRO A 109 11.22 18.67 19.50
C PRO A 109 10.70 18.04 20.80
N PRO A 110 9.75 17.10 20.74
CA PRO A 110 9.31 16.39 21.93
C PRO A 110 10.40 15.41 22.41
N PRO A 111 10.38 14.99 23.68
CA PRO A 111 11.28 13.94 24.17
C PRO A 111 11.14 12.67 23.34
N GLY A 112 12.26 12.11 22.90
CA GLY A 112 12.26 10.87 22.13
C GLY A 112 13.31 10.85 21.01
N PRO A 113 13.23 9.85 20.10
CA PRO A 113 14.15 9.73 18.99
C PRO A 113 14.01 10.91 18.03
N HIS A 114 15.09 11.27 17.35
CA HIS A 114 15.07 12.35 16.38
C HIS A 114 14.08 12.08 15.24
N LEU A 115 13.47 13.15 14.72
CA LEU A 115 12.51 13.06 13.62
C LEU A 115 13.14 12.52 12.34
N GLY A 116 14.34 12.98 11.98
CA GLY A 116 15.06 12.52 10.79
C GLY A 116 14.41 12.89 9.45
N LEU A 117 13.39 13.75 9.45
CA LEU A 117 12.71 14.25 8.25
C LEU A 117 13.05 15.72 7.99
N LYS A 118 12.86 16.14 6.74
CA LYS A 118 12.89 17.55 6.32
C LYS A 118 11.56 17.88 5.64
N PRO A 119 11.11 19.15 5.66
CA PRO A 119 9.97 19.56 4.85
C PRO A 119 10.21 19.25 3.37
N TYR A 120 9.18 18.75 2.70
CA TYR A 120 9.19 18.40 1.29
C TYR A 120 8.87 19.62 0.42
N ASP A 121 9.52 19.71 -0.74
CA ASP A 121 9.09 20.64 -1.79
C ASP A 121 7.80 20.12 -2.42
N VAL A 122 6.72 20.89 -2.29
CA VAL A 122 5.40 20.48 -2.76
C VAL A 122 5.37 20.39 -4.29
N ASP A 123 6.02 21.31 -4.99
CA ASP A 123 5.95 21.35 -6.45
C ASP A 123 6.77 20.21 -7.06
N GLU A 124 7.91 19.87 -6.47
CA GLU A 124 8.72 18.73 -6.91
C GLU A 124 8.00 17.39 -6.68
N VAL A 125 7.39 17.19 -5.51
CA VAL A 125 6.62 15.95 -5.24
C VAL A 125 5.43 15.81 -6.18
N ILE A 126 4.73 16.91 -6.47
CA ILE A 126 3.62 16.92 -7.44
C ILE A 126 4.12 16.64 -8.85
N ARG A 127 5.27 17.17 -9.24
CA ARG A 127 5.89 16.87 -10.54
C ARG A 127 6.16 15.39 -10.67
N GLN A 128 6.77 14.76 -9.66
CA GLN A 128 7.02 13.31 -9.66
C GLN A 128 5.71 12.51 -9.67
N TRP A 129 4.74 12.88 -8.84
CA TRP A 129 3.42 12.25 -8.83
C TRP A 129 2.73 12.30 -10.21
N ARG A 130 2.83 13.43 -10.92
CA ARG A 130 2.31 13.56 -12.29
C ARG A 130 3.06 12.66 -13.26
N LEU A 131 4.39 12.56 -13.16
CA LEU A 131 5.21 11.69 -14.01
C LEU A 131 4.90 10.21 -13.79
N ASP A 132 4.83 9.78 -12.53
CA ASP A 132 4.46 8.42 -12.15
C ASP A 132 3.07 8.05 -12.69
N ARG A 133 2.15 9.02 -12.67
CA ARG A 133 0.78 8.83 -13.16
C ARG A 133 0.67 8.89 -14.68
N ALA A 134 1.49 9.71 -15.32
CA ALA A 134 1.53 9.87 -16.77
C ALA A 134 2.07 8.60 -17.46
N GLY A 135 2.66 7.67 -16.73
CA GLY A 135 3.13 6.39 -17.25
C GLY A 135 4.31 6.52 -18.21
N ARG A 136 4.91 5.39 -18.59
CA ARG A 136 5.99 5.37 -19.59
C ARG A 136 5.38 5.56 -20.97
N ARG A 137 5.76 6.64 -21.67
CA ARG A 137 5.37 6.87 -23.06
C ARG A 137 6.18 5.99 -23.99
N LEU A 138 5.50 5.31 -24.91
CA LEU A 138 6.14 4.50 -25.95
C LEU A 138 6.44 5.37 -27.18
N PRO A 139 7.53 5.11 -27.92
CA PRO A 139 7.96 5.91 -29.06
C PRO A 139 7.14 5.60 -30.32
N VAL A 140 5.82 5.66 -30.21
CA VAL A 140 4.89 5.34 -31.31
C VAL A 140 3.99 6.50 -31.67
N THR A 141 4.13 7.68 -31.06
CA THR A 141 3.34 8.88 -31.39
C THR A 141 3.60 9.35 -32.81
N GLY A 142 2.54 9.68 -33.55
CA GLY A 142 2.57 10.17 -34.93
C GLY A 142 2.66 9.06 -35.98
N LEU A 143 2.59 7.79 -35.58
CA LEU A 143 2.69 6.66 -36.49
C LEU A 143 1.29 6.21 -36.92
N THR A 144 1.13 5.88 -38.20
CA THR A 144 -0.17 5.44 -38.74
C THR A 144 -0.28 3.92 -38.75
N VAL A 145 -1.42 3.37 -38.31
CA VAL A 145 -1.72 1.94 -38.45
C VAL A 145 -1.89 1.59 -39.93
N ARG A 146 -0.95 0.81 -40.47
CA ARG A 146 -0.95 0.35 -41.87
C ARG A 146 -1.52 -1.04 -42.04
N GLN A 147 -1.54 -1.83 -40.98
CA GLN A 147 -2.10 -3.18 -41.03
C GLN A 147 -2.64 -3.57 -39.66
N VAL A 148 -3.77 -4.27 -39.67
CA VAL A 148 -4.34 -4.95 -38.51
C VAL A 148 -4.28 -6.44 -38.82
N GLN A 149 -3.50 -7.18 -38.04
CA GLN A 149 -3.37 -8.63 -38.14
C GLN A 149 -4.12 -9.25 -36.97
N VAL A 150 -4.90 -10.29 -37.29
CA VAL A 150 -5.75 -11.01 -36.34
C VAL A 150 -5.44 -12.49 -36.50
N ASP A 151 -4.72 -13.03 -35.54
CA ASP A 151 -4.46 -14.46 -35.36
C ASP A 151 -4.79 -14.84 -33.90
N ASP A 152 -3.94 -15.61 -33.22
CA ASP A 152 -4.06 -15.80 -31.75
C ASP A 152 -3.71 -14.52 -30.96
N HIS A 153 -3.25 -13.47 -31.66
CA HIS A 153 -2.89 -12.17 -31.16
C HIS A 153 -3.54 -11.07 -32.02
N LEU A 154 -3.68 -9.88 -31.43
CA LEU A 154 -4.00 -8.68 -32.17
C LEU A 154 -2.71 -7.90 -32.40
N THR A 155 -2.29 -7.77 -33.66
CA THR A 155 -1.09 -7.01 -34.02
C THR A 155 -1.42 -5.80 -34.89
N LEU A 156 -1.09 -4.62 -34.40
CA LEU A 156 -1.13 -3.37 -35.18
C LEU A 156 0.26 -3.09 -35.73
N VAL A 157 0.40 -3.09 -37.05
CA VAL A 157 1.65 -2.71 -37.73
C VAL A 157 1.55 -1.26 -38.16
N LEU A 158 2.51 -0.46 -37.70
CA LEU A 158 2.59 0.98 -37.96
C LEU A 158 3.48 1.26 -39.19
N ASP A 159 3.43 2.47 -39.72
CA ASP A 159 4.15 2.90 -40.94
C ASP A 159 5.68 2.77 -40.89
N THR A 160 6.30 2.79 -39.72
CA THR A 160 7.73 2.53 -39.50
C THR A 160 8.06 1.04 -39.29
N GLY A 161 7.09 0.15 -39.50
CA GLY A 161 7.24 -1.28 -39.23
C GLY A 161 7.16 -1.67 -37.75
N VAL A 162 7.01 -0.69 -36.86
CA VAL A 162 6.74 -0.89 -35.43
C VAL A 162 5.46 -1.70 -35.25
N ARG A 163 5.48 -2.67 -34.34
CA ARG A 163 4.35 -3.56 -34.07
C ARG A 163 3.87 -3.42 -32.63
N ILE A 164 2.58 -3.17 -32.43
CA ILE A 164 1.90 -3.26 -31.14
C ILE A 164 1.15 -4.58 -31.12
N THR A 165 1.58 -5.52 -30.28
CA THR A 165 0.95 -6.85 -30.13
C THR A 165 0.22 -6.93 -28.81
N VAL A 166 -1.05 -7.34 -28.84
CA VAL A 166 -1.90 -7.55 -27.67
C VAL A 166 -2.36 -9.01 -27.67
N THR A 167 -2.06 -9.73 -26.59
CA THR A 167 -2.36 -11.17 -26.47
C THR A 167 -3.41 -11.48 -25.41
N ALA A 168 -3.75 -10.52 -24.54
CA ALA A 168 -4.83 -10.65 -23.56
C ALA A 168 -6.08 -9.85 -23.99
N PRO A 169 -7.25 -10.15 -23.40
CA PRO A 169 -8.45 -9.35 -23.61
C PRO A 169 -8.21 -7.86 -23.34
N ALA A 170 -8.65 -7.04 -24.28
CA ALA A 170 -8.48 -5.59 -24.30
C ALA A 170 -9.81 -4.90 -24.61
N THR A 171 -9.83 -3.58 -24.58
CA THR A 171 -11.00 -2.80 -25.01
C THR A 171 -10.61 -1.73 -26.03
N LEU A 172 -11.49 -1.51 -27.00
CA LEU A 172 -11.41 -0.37 -27.92
C LEU A 172 -12.63 0.53 -27.68
N GLY A 173 -12.42 1.64 -26.96
CA GLY A 173 -13.53 2.43 -26.43
C GLY A 173 -14.38 1.59 -25.47
N THR A 174 -15.64 1.34 -25.85
CA THR A 174 -16.58 0.47 -25.11
C THR A 174 -16.63 -0.96 -25.65
N ALA A 175 -16.01 -1.26 -26.78
CA ALA A 175 -16.01 -2.59 -27.38
C ALA A 175 -14.96 -3.48 -26.71
N ALA A 176 -15.32 -4.73 -26.42
CA ALA A 176 -14.37 -5.74 -25.98
C ALA A 176 -13.59 -6.28 -27.19
N LEU A 177 -12.33 -6.62 -26.97
CA LEU A 177 -11.46 -7.30 -27.92
C LEU A 177 -10.89 -8.52 -27.22
N ASP A 178 -11.05 -9.70 -27.81
CA ASP A 178 -10.45 -10.92 -27.30
C ASP A 178 -9.66 -11.62 -28.41
N PRO A 179 -8.33 -11.41 -28.45
CA PRO A 179 -7.46 -12.05 -29.44
C PRO A 179 -7.53 -13.58 -29.40
N ALA A 180 -7.68 -14.18 -28.23
CA ALA A 180 -7.68 -15.64 -28.08
C ALA A 180 -8.90 -16.31 -28.71
N THR A 181 -10.04 -15.60 -28.74
CA THR A 181 -11.27 -16.06 -29.41
C THR A 181 -11.47 -15.42 -30.78
N GLN A 182 -10.49 -14.64 -31.25
CA GLN A 182 -10.52 -13.87 -32.50
C GLN A 182 -11.70 -12.87 -32.58
N ASP A 183 -12.29 -12.49 -31.44
CA ASP A 183 -13.32 -11.47 -31.37
C ASP A 183 -12.69 -10.08 -31.31
N VAL A 184 -12.16 -9.64 -32.46
CA VAL A 184 -11.45 -8.36 -32.59
C VAL A 184 -11.90 -7.53 -33.79
N ALA A 185 -13.10 -7.81 -34.33
CA ALA A 185 -13.68 -7.03 -35.42
C ALA A 185 -13.68 -5.50 -35.17
N PRO A 186 -13.91 -5.00 -33.94
CA PRO A 186 -13.80 -3.56 -33.67
C PRO A 186 -12.40 -3.00 -33.94
N ALA A 187 -11.33 -3.78 -33.80
CA ALA A 187 -9.96 -3.32 -34.05
C ALA A 187 -9.69 -2.99 -35.53
N LEU A 188 -10.51 -3.49 -36.46
CA LEU A 188 -10.39 -3.16 -37.88
C LEU A 188 -10.62 -1.67 -38.16
N THR A 189 -11.36 -0.95 -37.30
CA THR A 189 -11.58 0.49 -37.45
C THR A 189 -10.30 1.30 -37.24
N LEU A 190 -9.28 0.71 -36.61
CA LEU A 190 -7.99 1.36 -36.39
C LEU A 190 -7.15 1.45 -37.67
N PHE A 191 -7.51 0.76 -38.76
CA PHE A 191 -6.77 0.86 -40.01
C PHE A 191 -6.76 2.31 -40.53
N GLY A 192 -5.56 2.86 -40.75
CA GLY A 192 -5.35 4.25 -41.16
C GLY A 192 -5.42 5.27 -40.01
N ALA A 193 -5.68 4.84 -38.77
CA ALA A 193 -5.67 5.72 -37.61
C ALA A 193 -4.23 6.09 -37.21
N GLU A 194 -3.99 7.36 -36.94
CA GLU A 194 -2.71 7.87 -36.43
C GLU A 194 -2.69 7.78 -34.90
N THR A 195 -1.61 7.28 -34.32
CA THR A 195 -1.40 7.23 -32.87
C THR A 195 -1.07 8.61 -32.31
N VAL A 196 -1.90 9.10 -31.39
CA VAL A 196 -1.66 10.36 -30.67
C VAL A 196 -0.77 10.12 -29.46
N SER A 197 -1.08 9.07 -28.69
CA SER A 197 -0.32 8.73 -27.50
C SER A 197 -0.32 7.22 -27.26
N ALA A 198 0.76 6.70 -26.69
CA ALA A 198 0.80 5.36 -26.16
C ALA A 198 1.51 5.38 -24.81
N VAL A 199 0.80 4.97 -23.77
CA VAL A 199 1.23 5.13 -22.38
C VAL A 199 1.08 3.82 -21.64
N VAL A 200 2.17 3.40 -20.99
CA VAL A 200 2.20 2.29 -20.04
C VAL A 200 2.01 2.84 -18.65
N HIS A 201 0.83 2.63 -18.08
CA HIS A 201 0.52 3.03 -16.72
C HIS A 201 1.20 2.13 -15.67
N PRO A 202 1.35 2.61 -14.43
CA PRO A 202 1.71 1.76 -13.30
C PRO A 202 0.78 0.54 -13.22
N GLY A 203 1.36 -0.65 -13.04
CA GLY A 203 0.62 -1.92 -13.09
C GLY A 203 0.63 -2.62 -14.46
N GLY A 204 1.33 -2.07 -15.45
CA GLY A 204 1.57 -2.73 -16.73
C GLY A 204 0.43 -2.59 -17.75
N ARG A 205 -0.56 -1.73 -17.50
CA ARG A 205 -1.64 -1.44 -18.44
C ARG A 205 -1.17 -0.50 -19.55
N LEU A 206 -1.32 -0.90 -20.81
CA LEU A 206 -1.12 -0.05 -21.98
C LEU A 206 -2.41 0.66 -22.36
N VAL A 207 -2.30 1.95 -22.68
CA VAL A 207 -3.35 2.74 -23.30
C VAL A 207 -2.77 3.39 -24.56
N VAL A 208 -3.42 3.18 -25.71
CA VAL A 208 -3.09 3.85 -26.97
C VAL A 208 -4.30 4.69 -27.38
N GLU A 209 -4.06 5.97 -27.65
CA GLU A 209 -5.05 6.92 -28.17
C GLU A 209 -4.74 7.23 -29.62
N PHE A 210 -5.77 7.30 -30.45
CA PHE A 210 -5.68 7.55 -31.87
C PHE A 210 -6.35 8.87 -32.25
N ALA A 211 -5.97 9.44 -33.39
CA ALA A 211 -6.41 10.76 -33.85
C ALA A 211 -7.90 10.82 -34.20
N ASP A 212 -8.51 9.67 -34.50
CA ASP A 212 -9.95 9.50 -34.72
C ASP A 212 -10.78 9.50 -33.41
N GLY A 213 -10.11 9.62 -32.26
CA GLY A 213 -10.72 9.56 -30.92
C GLY A 213 -10.86 8.14 -30.36
N SER A 214 -10.46 7.11 -31.11
CA SER A 214 -10.45 5.73 -30.65
C SER A 214 -9.40 5.54 -29.54
N ARG A 215 -9.70 4.66 -28.59
CA ARG A 215 -8.82 4.37 -27.44
C ARG A 215 -8.71 2.87 -27.19
N LEU A 216 -7.54 2.30 -27.45
CA LEU A 216 -7.21 0.92 -27.14
C LEU A 216 -6.64 0.82 -25.72
N THR A 217 -7.19 -0.06 -24.88
CA THR A 217 -6.72 -0.30 -23.52
C THR A 217 -6.44 -1.80 -23.33
N ALA A 218 -5.18 -2.15 -23.09
CA ALA A 218 -4.74 -3.52 -22.81
C ALA A 218 -4.23 -3.63 -21.36
N PRO A 219 -4.90 -4.42 -20.48
CA PRO A 219 -4.56 -4.49 -19.05
C PRO A 219 -3.24 -5.21 -18.77
N ALA A 220 -2.86 -6.19 -19.59
CA ALA A 220 -1.61 -6.95 -19.48
C ALA A 220 -1.29 -7.61 -20.83
N ALA A 221 -0.18 -8.37 -20.87
CA ALA A 221 0.23 -9.21 -21.99
C ALA A 221 0.17 -8.50 -23.35
N TRP A 222 0.96 -7.45 -23.47
CA TRP A 222 1.18 -6.72 -24.70
C TRP A 222 2.69 -6.49 -24.87
N SER A 223 3.11 -6.25 -26.10
CA SER A 223 4.48 -5.86 -26.42
C SER A 223 4.49 -4.82 -27.54
N VAL A 224 5.53 -3.99 -27.54
CA VAL A 224 5.80 -3.07 -28.65
C VAL A 224 7.21 -3.35 -29.14
N THR A 225 7.33 -3.68 -30.42
CA THR A 225 8.59 -4.05 -31.06
C THR A 225 8.85 -3.21 -32.29
N ASP A 226 10.11 -3.02 -32.65
CA ASP A 226 10.48 -2.43 -33.93
C ASP A 226 10.25 -3.39 -35.10
N GLU A 227 10.60 -2.96 -36.30
CA GLU A 227 10.46 -3.77 -37.52
C GLU A 227 11.26 -5.09 -37.47
N HIS A 228 12.35 -5.13 -36.71
CA HIS A 228 13.25 -6.27 -36.51
C HIS A 228 12.83 -7.16 -35.33
N GLY A 229 11.75 -6.81 -34.60
CA GLY A 229 11.27 -7.55 -33.44
C GLY A 229 12.01 -7.23 -32.13
N ALA A 230 12.86 -6.20 -32.11
CA ALA A 230 13.49 -5.75 -30.88
C ALA A 230 12.47 -4.98 -30.01
N PRO A 231 12.39 -5.24 -28.70
CA PRO A 231 11.43 -4.57 -27.85
C PRO A 231 11.75 -3.09 -27.71
N LEU A 232 10.73 -2.24 -27.90
CA LEU A 232 10.78 -0.79 -27.66
C LEU A 232 10.36 -0.43 -26.21
N THR A 233 10.38 -1.43 -25.33
CA THR A 233 9.88 -1.37 -23.94
C THR A 233 10.84 -0.74 -22.97
#